data_AF-A0A4Q1CDI4-F1
#
_entry.id   AF-A0A4Q1CDI4-F1
#
_cell.length_a   1.000
_cell.length_b   1.000
_cell.length_c   1.000
_cell.angle_alpha   90.00
_cell.angle_beta   90.00
_cell.angle_gamma   90.00
#
_symmetry.space_group_name_H-M   'P 1'
#
loop_
_entity.id
_entity.type
_entity.pdbx_description
1 polymer ?
#
loop_
_entity_poly.entity_id
_entity_poly.type
_entity_poly.pdbx_seq_one_letter_code
_entity_poly.pdbx_strand_id
1 'polypeptide(L)'
;GSEWGFATWPTIAMSGSIGNVADSLLAGGEQAERRVQYIAHEMGHYYFGTLNRPQGPYYWVLLESSAEFLSIKALRQISGDAAADRYVARLQAAVDALDTPLPAFDAVDGHSDLGEMYRYVYGPLLLLSLEKQVGEAKMQAFMRGLLAA
;
A
#
# COMPACT_ATOMS: atom_id res chain seq x y z
N GLY A 1 -7.76 24.53 -9.33
CA GLY A 1 -6.29 24.52 -9.20
C GLY A 1 -5.83 23.08 -9.12
N SER A 2 -4.63 22.77 -9.58
CA SER A 2 -4.06 21.42 -9.51
C SER A 2 -3.86 21.02 -8.04
N GLU A 3 -4.43 19.88 -7.63
CA GLU A 3 -4.18 19.28 -6.31
C GLU A 3 -2.83 18.57 -6.33
N TRP A 4 -2.01 18.75 -5.29
CA TRP A 4 -0.76 18.03 -5.08
C TRP A 4 -0.65 17.60 -3.63
N GLY A 5 0.04 16.50 -3.37
CA GLY A 5 0.39 16.06 -2.01
C GLY A 5 1.84 15.61 -1.97
N PHE A 6 2.48 15.76 -0.81
CA PHE A 6 3.74 15.09 -0.53
C PHE A 6 3.77 14.66 0.94
N ALA A 7 4.42 13.53 1.21
CA ALA A 7 4.71 13.09 2.55
C ALA A 7 6.20 13.24 2.85
N THR A 8 6.52 13.82 3.99
CA THR A 8 7.85 13.78 4.61
C THR A 8 7.65 13.64 6.11
N TRP A 9 7.94 12.45 6.66
CA TRP A 9 7.53 12.14 8.02
C TRP A 9 8.08 13.17 9.05
N PRO A 10 7.25 13.72 9.97
CA PRO A 10 5.86 13.37 10.29
C PRO A 10 4.77 14.18 9.56
N THR A 11 5.12 14.89 8.49
CA THR A 11 4.25 15.80 7.75
C THR A 11 3.67 15.12 6.51
N ILE A 12 2.34 15.09 6.40
CA ILE A 12 1.65 14.88 5.13
C ILE A 12 1.10 16.24 4.72
N ALA A 13 1.65 16.81 3.65
CA ALA A 13 1.22 18.09 3.10
C ALA A 13 0.35 17.83 1.86
N MET A 14 -0.75 18.57 1.75
CA MET A 14 -1.63 18.56 0.59
C MET A 14 -1.92 20.01 0.19
N SER A 15 -1.91 20.33 -1.08
CA SER A 15 -2.47 21.57 -1.60
C SER A 15 -3.95 21.43 -1.88
N GLY A 16 -4.68 22.46 -1.47
CA GLY A 16 -6.13 22.47 -1.44
C GLY A 16 -6.61 22.99 -0.10
N SER A 17 -7.91 23.29 -0.02
CA SER A 17 -8.55 23.54 1.27
C SER A 17 -8.56 22.25 2.08
N ILE A 18 -8.29 22.32 3.39
CA ILE A 18 -8.62 21.23 4.34
C ILE A 18 -10.10 20.83 4.17
N GLY A 19 -10.95 21.78 3.78
CA GLY A 19 -12.33 21.53 3.35
C GLY A 19 -12.42 20.45 2.29
N ASN A 20 -11.61 20.43 1.23
CA ASN A 20 -11.71 19.39 0.19
C ASN A 20 -11.34 17.99 0.71
N VAL A 21 -10.43 17.87 1.69
CA VAL A 21 -10.08 16.59 2.32
C VAL A 21 -11.17 16.17 3.32
N ALA A 22 -11.65 17.09 4.13
CA ALA A 22 -12.75 16.85 5.06
C ALA A 22 -14.04 16.49 4.28
N ASP A 23 -14.42 17.30 3.30
CA ASP A 23 -15.61 17.13 2.46
C ASP A 23 -15.57 15.82 1.68
N SER A 24 -14.40 15.39 1.22
CA SER A 24 -14.28 14.11 0.51
C SER A 24 -14.28 12.90 1.44
N LEU A 25 -13.74 13.02 2.66
CA LEU A 25 -13.94 12.02 3.72
C LEU A 25 -15.41 11.97 4.17
N LEU A 26 -16.09 13.12 4.21
CA LEU A 26 -17.50 13.27 4.59
C LEU A 26 -18.48 12.90 3.47
N ALA A 27 -18.08 13.04 2.20
CA ALA A 27 -18.91 12.74 1.03
C ALA A 27 -19.16 11.23 0.84
N GLY A 28 -18.36 10.39 1.49
CA GLY A 28 -18.47 8.94 1.43
C GLY A 28 -18.19 8.37 0.03
N GLY A 29 -18.43 7.06 -0.12
CA GLY A 29 -18.23 6.33 -1.37
C GLY A 29 -16.78 6.29 -1.85
N GLU A 30 -16.57 6.00 -3.13
CA GLU A 30 -15.23 5.69 -3.65
C GLU A 30 -14.22 6.84 -3.55
N GLN A 31 -14.67 8.10 -3.52
CA GLN A 31 -13.76 9.23 -3.35
C GLN A 31 -13.18 9.29 -1.94
N ALA A 32 -14.01 9.04 -0.93
CA ALA A 32 -13.57 8.91 0.46
C ALA A 32 -12.61 7.71 0.60
N GLU A 33 -12.97 6.57 0.02
CA GLU A 33 -12.17 5.34 0.05
C GLU A 33 -10.77 5.54 -0.54
N ARG A 34 -10.66 6.19 -1.72
CA ARG A 34 -9.37 6.51 -2.33
C ARG A 34 -8.51 7.41 -1.45
N ARG A 35 -9.11 8.34 -0.71
CA ARG A 35 -8.37 9.23 0.19
C ARG A 35 -7.95 8.54 1.48
N VAL A 36 -8.78 7.67 2.03
CA VAL A 36 -8.41 6.80 3.15
C VAL A 36 -7.21 5.93 2.76
N GLN A 37 -7.28 5.31 1.58
CA GLN A 37 -6.20 4.47 1.05
C GLN A 37 -4.90 5.28 0.88
N TYR A 38 -4.95 6.45 0.24
CA TYR A 38 -3.78 7.32 0.07
C TYR A 38 -3.16 7.72 1.42
N ILE A 39 -3.95 8.25 2.36
CA ILE A 39 -3.44 8.68 3.66
C ILE A 39 -2.85 7.48 4.43
N ALA A 40 -3.51 6.33 4.38
CA ALA A 40 -3.02 5.13 5.05
C ALA A 40 -1.72 4.60 4.44
N HIS A 41 -1.55 4.70 3.11
CA HIS A 41 -0.28 4.38 2.42
C HIS A 41 0.86 5.28 2.92
N GLU A 42 0.64 6.60 2.91
CA GLU A 42 1.65 7.56 3.40
C GLU A 42 1.97 7.35 4.89
N MET A 43 0.98 6.97 5.70
CA MET A 43 1.22 6.56 7.10
C MET A 43 1.98 5.23 7.20
N GLY A 44 1.82 4.31 6.25
CA GLY A 44 2.58 3.07 6.15
C GLY A 44 4.08 3.32 6.01
N HIS A 45 4.48 4.39 5.30
CA HIS A 45 5.88 4.79 5.17
C HIS A 45 6.55 5.23 6.48
N TYR A 46 5.78 5.53 7.53
CA TYR A 46 6.37 5.69 8.86
C TYR A 46 7.02 4.38 9.33
N TYR A 47 6.33 3.25 9.16
CA TYR A 47 6.87 1.96 9.57
C TYR A 47 7.97 1.51 8.62
N PHE A 48 7.69 1.53 7.30
CA PHE A 48 8.63 1.12 6.27
C PHE A 48 9.08 2.32 5.45
N GLY A 49 10.23 2.89 5.79
CA GLY A 49 10.79 4.11 5.20
C GLY A 49 11.39 5.03 6.28
N THR A 50 10.73 5.13 7.44
CA THR A 50 11.23 5.89 8.59
C THR A 50 11.83 5.02 9.69
N LEU A 51 11.04 4.11 10.30
CA LEU A 51 11.50 3.23 11.38
C LEU A 51 12.40 2.12 10.85
N ASN A 52 11.90 1.34 9.90
CA ASN A 52 12.73 0.46 9.09
C ASN A 52 13.19 1.24 7.85
N ARG A 53 14.48 1.20 7.53
CA ARG A 53 15.06 1.83 6.32
C ARG A 53 15.56 0.72 5.40
N PRO A 54 14.69 0.18 4.52
CA PRO A 54 15.02 -0.98 3.70
C PRO A 54 16.31 -0.79 2.91
N GLN A 55 17.00 -1.88 2.58
CA GLN A 55 18.17 -1.92 1.71
C GLN A 55 18.15 -3.19 0.87
N GLY A 56 18.97 -3.22 -0.19
CA GLY A 56 19.12 -4.41 -1.02
C GLY A 56 18.00 -4.61 -2.04
N PRO A 57 17.93 -5.79 -2.69
CA PRO A 57 17.05 -6.01 -3.85
C PRO A 57 15.56 -5.87 -3.52
N TYR A 58 15.16 -6.14 -2.26
CA TYR A 58 13.77 -6.05 -1.81
C TYR A 58 13.36 -4.68 -1.25
N TYR A 59 14.22 -3.67 -1.40
CA TYR A 59 13.97 -2.30 -0.93
C TYR A 59 12.55 -1.82 -1.25
N TRP A 60 12.13 -1.95 -2.51
CA TRP A 60 10.83 -1.44 -2.96
C TRP A 60 9.64 -2.24 -2.44
N VAL A 61 9.81 -3.52 -2.16
CA VAL A 61 8.74 -4.34 -1.56
C VAL A 61 8.53 -3.95 -0.11
N LEU A 62 9.63 -3.79 0.64
CA LEU A 62 9.54 -3.33 2.01
C LEU A 62 9.00 -1.90 2.07
N LEU A 63 9.47 -0.99 1.20
CA LEU A 63 9.02 0.40 1.20
C LEU A 63 7.58 0.58 0.72
N GLU A 64 7.27 0.19 -0.51
CA GLU A 64 6.00 0.54 -1.17
C GLU A 64 4.96 -0.56 -1.00
N SER A 65 5.33 -1.82 -1.22
CA SER A 65 4.34 -2.91 -1.14
C SER A 65 3.83 -3.13 0.28
N SER A 66 4.68 -2.92 1.29
CA SER A 66 4.26 -3.02 2.70
C SER A 66 3.40 -1.83 3.12
N ALA A 67 3.69 -0.62 2.64
CA ALA A 67 2.84 0.55 2.85
C ALA A 67 1.44 0.35 2.22
N GLU A 68 1.40 -0.14 0.98
CA GLU A 68 0.16 -0.41 0.26
C GLU A 68 -0.62 -1.58 0.88
N PHE A 69 0.05 -2.65 1.35
CA PHE A 69 -0.59 -3.71 2.12
C PHE A 69 -1.28 -3.17 3.39
N LEU A 70 -0.59 -2.30 4.15
CA LEU A 70 -1.17 -1.68 5.35
C LEU A 70 -2.31 -0.72 4.98
N SER A 71 -2.22 -0.04 3.84
CA SER A 71 -3.28 0.83 3.30
C SER A 71 -4.57 0.04 3.08
N ILE A 72 -4.48 -1.17 2.51
CA ILE A 72 -5.64 -2.04 2.24
C ILE A 72 -6.27 -2.51 3.56
N LYS A 73 -5.44 -2.87 4.55
CA LYS A 73 -5.90 -3.24 5.89
C LYS A 73 -6.63 -2.06 6.57
N ALA A 74 -6.10 -0.85 6.46
CA ALA A 74 -6.73 0.35 7.01
C ALA A 74 -8.04 0.70 6.29
N LEU A 75 -8.06 0.62 4.96
CA LEU A 75 -9.25 0.82 4.14
C LEU A 75 -10.37 -0.12 4.58
N ARG A 76 -10.05 -1.40 4.82
CA ARG A 76 -11.03 -2.38 5.33
C ARG A 76 -11.58 -1.99 6.70
N GLN A 77 -10.73 -1.56 7.63
CA GLN A 77 -11.15 -1.19 8.98
C GLN A 77 -11.97 0.11 9.02
N ILE A 78 -11.66 1.07 8.15
CA ILE A 78 -12.29 2.41 8.16
C ILE A 78 -13.53 2.46 7.26
N SER A 79 -13.45 1.89 6.06
CA SER A 79 -14.49 1.99 5.03
C SER A 79 -15.23 0.67 4.77
N GLY A 80 -14.82 -0.42 5.42
CA GLY A 80 -15.50 -1.72 5.37
C GLY A 80 -14.99 -2.67 4.29
N ASP A 81 -15.39 -3.94 4.40
CA ASP A 81 -14.94 -5.03 3.52
C ASP A 81 -15.23 -4.74 2.05
N ALA A 82 -16.43 -4.24 1.72
CA ALA A 82 -16.81 -3.97 0.34
C ALA A 82 -15.89 -2.93 -0.35
N ALA A 83 -15.38 -1.94 0.39
CA ALA A 83 -14.44 -0.96 -0.15
C ALA A 83 -13.07 -1.60 -0.44
N ALA A 84 -12.54 -2.36 0.53
CA ALA A 84 -11.28 -3.06 0.37
C ALA A 84 -11.34 -4.12 -0.73
N ASP A 85 -12.42 -4.88 -0.82
CA ASP A 85 -12.60 -5.93 -1.83
C ASP A 85 -12.69 -5.36 -3.24
N ARG A 86 -13.36 -4.21 -3.43
CA ARG A 86 -13.35 -3.49 -4.71
C ARG A 86 -11.95 -3.02 -5.08
N TYR A 87 -11.19 -2.52 -4.12
CA TYR A 87 -9.82 -2.05 -4.37
C TYR A 87 -8.90 -3.22 -4.74
N VAL A 88 -8.93 -4.32 -3.98
CA VAL A 88 -8.18 -5.55 -4.28
C VAL A 88 -8.57 -6.13 -5.64
N ALA A 89 -9.86 -6.13 -5.99
CA ALA A 89 -10.31 -6.60 -7.31
C ALA A 89 -9.75 -5.77 -8.46
N ARG A 90 -9.57 -4.45 -8.28
CA ARG A 90 -8.92 -3.58 -9.28
C ARG A 90 -7.44 -3.93 -9.45
N LEU A 91 -6.73 -4.18 -8.34
CA LEU A 91 -5.34 -4.61 -8.39
C LEU A 91 -5.21 -5.96 -9.11
N GLN A 92 -6.09 -6.91 -8.79
CA GLN A 92 -6.12 -8.21 -9.45
C GLN A 92 -6.37 -8.09 -10.95
N ALA A 93 -7.37 -7.28 -11.35
CA ALA A 93 -7.66 -7.05 -12.77
C ALA A 93 -6.47 -6.41 -13.51
N ALA A 94 -5.69 -5.55 -12.85
CA ALA A 94 -4.49 -4.97 -13.43
C ALA A 94 -3.37 -6.01 -13.64
N VAL A 95 -3.24 -7.00 -12.74
CA VAL A 95 -2.32 -8.13 -12.93
C VAL A 95 -2.80 -9.04 -14.05
N ASP A 96 -4.09 -9.37 -14.08
CA ASP A 96 -4.69 -10.26 -15.09
C ASP A 96 -4.60 -9.69 -16.52
N ALA A 97 -4.49 -8.36 -16.64
CA ALA A 97 -4.34 -7.67 -17.92
C ALA A 97 -2.89 -7.62 -18.45
N LEU A 98 -1.90 -8.13 -17.69
CA LEU A 98 -0.51 -8.14 -18.13
C LEU A 98 -0.25 -9.23 -19.16
N ASP A 99 0.31 -8.85 -20.31
CA ASP A 99 0.76 -9.81 -21.34
C ASP A 99 2.01 -10.59 -20.90
N THR A 100 2.81 -10.01 -19.99
CA THR A 100 4.04 -10.61 -19.46
C THR A 100 3.93 -10.75 -17.94
N PRO A 101 4.14 -11.96 -17.39
CA PRO A 101 4.15 -12.16 -15.95
C PRO A 101 5.23 -11.30 -15.26
N LEU A 102 4.89 -10.77 -14.09
CA LEU A 102 5.89 -10.14 -13.21
C LEU A 102 6.84 -11.22 -12.64
N PRO A 103 8.10 -10.86 -12.35
CA PRO A 103 9.07 -11.81 -11.82
C PRO A 103 8.60 -12.43 -10.51
N ALA A 104 8.91 -13.71 -10.32
CA ALA A 104 8.71 -14.35 -9.02
C ALA A 104 9.57 -13.65 -7.95
N PHE A 105 9.12 -13.66 -6.70
CA PHE A 105 9.77 -12.91 -5.62
C PHE A 105 11.23 -13.34 -5.39
N ASP A 106 11.52 -14.63 -5.55
CA ASP A 106 12.86 -15.23 -5.46
C ASP A 106 13.74 -14.99 -6.70
N ALA A 107 13.17 -14.45 -7.77
CA ALA A 107 13.85 -14.08 -9.01
C ALA A 107 14.13 -12.57 -9.12
N VAL A 108 13.88 -11.80 -8.05
CA VAL A 108 14.18 -10.36 -8.00
C VAL A 108 15.66 -10.18 -7.67
N ASP A 109 16.42 -9.69 -8.66
CA ASP A 109 17.87 -9.51 -8.53
C ASP A 109 18.26 -8.02 -8.37
N GLY A 110 17.36 -7.09 -8.70
CA GLY A 110 17.61 -5.67 -8.56
C GLY A 110 16.38 -4.77 -8.46
N HIS A 111 16.63 -3.52 -8.08
CA HIS A 111 15.58 -2.51 -7.90
C HIS A 111 14.79 -2.23 -9.18
N SER A 112 15.39 -2.45 -10.36
CA SER A 112 14.75 -2.26 -11.67
C SER A 112 13.65 -3.28 -11.96
N ASP A 113 13.73 -4.47 -11.36
CA ASP A 113 12.75 -5.55 -11.56
C ASP A 113 11.43 -5.24 -10.84
N LEU A 114 11.51 -4.35 -9.85
CA LEU A 114 10.39 -3.88 -9.05
C LEU A 114 9.89 -2.54 -9.63
N GLY A 115 9.21 -2.57 -10.78
CA GLY A 115 8.51 -1.39 -11.34
C GLY A 115 7.22 -1.04 -10.58
N GLU A 116 6.51 0.02 -10.98
CA GLU A 116 5.27 0.47 -10.33
C GLU A 116 4.23 -0.65 -10.17
N MET A 117 4.02 -1.46 -11.22
CA MET A 117 3.14 -2.62 -11.17
C MET A 117 3.54 -3.63 -10.09
N TYR A 118 4.83 -3.80 -9.83
CA TYR A 118 5.26 -4.67 -8.76
C TYR A 118 4.99 -4.03 -7.40
N ARG A 119 5.38 -2.76 -7.25
CA ARG A 119 5.39 -2.02 -5.98
C ARG A 119 3.99 -1.84 -5.40
N TYR A 120 3.05 -1.37 -6.23
CA TYR A 120 1.73 -0.91 -5.79
C TYR A 120 0.60 -1.88 -6.12
N VAL A 121 0.86 -2.91 -6.94
CA VAL A 121 -0.17 -3.85 -7.40
C VAL A 121 0.16 -5.27 -6.96
N TYR A 122 1.23 -5.85 -7.49
CA TYR A 122 1.52 -7.28 -7.29
C TYR A 122 2.07 -7.61 -5.90
N GLY A 123 3.05 -6.85 -5.40
CA GLY A 123 3.63 -7.05 -4.07
C GLY A 123 2.60 -7.03 -2.92
N PRO A 124 1.68 -6.05 -2.87
CA PRO A 124 0.61 -6.01 -1.88
C PRO A 124 -0.33 -7.23 -1.97
N LEU A 125 -0.65 -7.69 -3.18
CA LEU A 125 -1.43 -8.91 -3.39
C LEU A 125 -0.69 -10.17 -2.91
N LEU A 126 0.64 -10.24 -3.09
CA LEU A 126 1.46 -11.32 -2.53
C LEU A 126 1.39 -11.33 -0.99
N LEU A 127 1.46 -10.16 -0.36
CA LEU A 127 1.37 -10.03 1.10
C LEU A 127 -0.03 -10.39 1.63
N LEU A 128 -1.10 -9.99 0.94
CA LEU A 128 -2.47 -10.42 1.26
C LEU A 128 -2.65 -11.94 1.09
N SER A 129 -2.08 -12.52 0.04
CA SER A 129 -2.09 -13.96 -0.20
C SER A 129 -1.32 -14.72 0.88
N LEU A 130 -0.18 -14.19 1.32
CA LEU A 130 0.57 -14.72 2.44
C LEU A 130 -0.26 -14.68 3.72
N GLU A 131 -0.86 -13.53 4.06
CA GLU A 131 -1.75 -13.40 5.23
C GLU A 131 -2.89 -14.43 5.19
N LYS A 132 -3.52 -14.62 4.03
CA LYS A 132 -4.59 -15.62 3.85
C LYS A 132 -4.13 -17.05 4.17
N GLN A 133 -2.86 -17.37 3.88
CA GLN A 133 -2.30 -18.71 4.14
C GLN A 133 -1.87 -18.89 5.60
N VAL A 134 -1.25 -17.88 6.19
CA VAL A 134 -0.63 -18.00 7.54
C VAL A 134 -1.54 -17.51 8.67
N GLY A 135 -2.57 -16.74 8.34
CA GLY A 135 -3.45 -16.06 9.28
C GLY A 135 -2.88 -14.73 9.78
N GLU A 136 -3.79 -13.83 10.16
CA GLU A 136 -3.48 -12.46 10.56
C GLU A 136 -2.47 -12.37 11.72
N ALA A 137 -2.60 -13.21 12.75
CA ALA A 137 -1.69 -13.17 13.90
C ALA A 137 -0.22 -13.43 13.50
N LYS A 138 0.02 -14.39 12.60
CA LYS A 138 1.37 -14.69 12.10
C LYS A 138 1.85 -13.60 11.15
N MET A 139 0.96 -13.06 10.30
CA MET A 139 1.31 -11.95 9.42
C MET A 139 1.71 -10.70 10.22
N GLN A 140 0.98 -10.35 11.27
CA GLN A 140 1.33 -9.24 12.14
C GLN A 140 2.67 -9.45 12.86
N ALA A 141 2.94 -10.68 13.33
CA ALA A 141 4.22 -11.02 13.93
C ALA A 141 5.37 -10.90 12.91
N PHE A 142 5.14 -11.35 11.68
CA PHE A 142 6.07 -11.21 10.57
C PHE A 142 6.37 -9.73 10.26
N MET A 143 5.34 -8.90 10.08
CA MET A 143 5.52 -7.46 9.84
C MET A 143 6.28 -6.77 10.98
N ARG A 144 5.97 -7.09 12.26
CA ARG A 144 6.73 -6.57 13.41
C ARG A 144 8.19 -7.02 13.39
N GLY A 145 8.45 -8.26 12.98
CA GLY A 145 9.80 -8.79 12.82
C GLY A 145 10.59 -8.00 11.77
N LEU A 146 9.97 -7.64 10.65
CA LEU A 146 10.59 -6.82 9.61
C LEU A 146 10.95 -5.41 10.10
N LEU A 147 10.20 -4.84 11.05
CA LEU A 147 10.51 -3.52 11.60
C LEU A 147 11.72 -3.51 12.54
N ALA A 148 12.06 -4.66 13.12
CA ALA A 148 13.19 -4.82 14.04
C ALA A 148 14.45 -5.36 13.36
N ALA A 149 14.38 -5.66 12.05
CA ALA A 149 15.46 -6.24 11.26
C ALA A 149 16.43 -5.19 10.70
#